data_AF-A0A2X2KGH8-F1
#
_entry.id   AF-A0A2X2KGH8-F1
#
_cell.length_a   1.000
_cell.length_b   1.000
_cell.length_c   1.000
_cell.angle_alpha   90.00
_cell.angle_beta   90.00
_cell.angle_gamma   90.00
#
_symmetry.space_group_name_H-M   'P 1'
#
loop_
_entity.id
_entity.type
_entity.pdbx_description
1 polymer ?
#
loop_
_entity_poly.entity_id
_entity_poly.type
_entity_poly.pdbx_seq_one_letter_code
_entity_poly.pdbx_strand_id
1 'polypeptide(L)'
;MPKITKIEVQKKNKERFNLFLDEQFEMGIDIDTLVKFNLKKGQQLEAADMAEIQKYDHYRIGLNKAIQYLSYKKRTEKKLYNIYKKKRYQSKRFLK
;
A
#
# COMPACT_ATOMS: atom_id res chain seq x y z
N MET A 1 -1.31 -13.09 21.56
CA MET A 1 -1.65 -12.81 20.16
C MET A 1 -2.65 -11.67 20.14
N PRO A 2 -2.35 -10.54 19.50
CA PRO A 2 -3.32 -9.46 19.35
C PRO A 2 -4.57 -9.91 18.58
N LYS A 3 -5.72 -9.33 18.93
CA LYS A 3 -7.02 -9.67 18.32
C LYS A 3 -7.55 -8.51 17.49
N ILE A 4 -8.07 -8.82 16.31
CA ILE A 4 -8.76 -7.83 15.46
C ILE A 4 -10.05 -7.40 16.17
N THR A 5 -10.10 -6.17 16.66
CA THR A 5 -11.29 -5.61 17.33
C THR A 5 -12.17 -4.81 16.39
N LYS A 6 -11.58 -4.23 15.33
CA LYS A 6 -12.30 -3.36 14.41
C LYS A 6 -11.62 -3.32 13.04
N ILE A 7 -12.44 -3.22 12.00
CA ILE A 7 -12.01 -2.93 10.63
C ILE A 7 -12.96 -1.85 10.10
N GLU A 8 -12.42 -0.71 9.67
CA GLU A 8 -13.24 0.42 9.19
C GLU A 8 -12.75 0.95 7.84
N VAL A 9 -13.69 1.33 6.97
CA VAL A 9 -13.36 2.02 5.73
C VAL A 9 -12.73 3.39 6.04
N GLN A 10 -11.64 3.74 5.35
CA GLN A 10 -11.01 5.03 5.52
C GLN A 10 -11.89 6.17 5.00
N LYS A 11 -11.90 7.30 5.73
CA LYS A 11 -12.75 8.46 5.40
C LYS A 11 -12.54 9.00 3.98
N LYS A 12 -11.29 9.01 3.49
CA LYS A 12 -10.91 9.62 2.20
C LYS A 12 -10.80 8.61 1.06
N ASN A 13 -10.60 7.33 1.37
CA ASN A 13 -10.36 6.30 0.37
C ASN A 13 -11.17 5.05 0.70
N LYS A 14 -12.21 4.78 -0.09
CA LYS A 14 -13.12 3.65 0.13
C LYS A 14 -12.50 2.28 -0.16
N GLU A 15 -11.34 2.25 -0.84
CA GLU A 15 -10.60 1.02 -1.15
C GLU A 15 -9.57 0.66 -0.07
N ARG A 16 -9.45 1.49 0.98
CA ARG A 16 -8.56 1.24 2.12
C ARG A 16 -9.33 1.12 3.43
N PHE A 17 -8.80 0.28 4.30
CA PHE A 17 -9.40 -0.05 5.59
C PHE A 17 -8.39 0.18 6.71
N ASN A 18 -8.85 0.71 7.83
CA ASN A 18 -8.08 0.78 9.07
C ASN A 18 -8.28 -0.51 9.85
N LEU A 19 -7.18 -1.17 10.18
CA LEU A 19 -7.13 -2.36 11.02
C LEU A 19 -6.83 -1.95 12.47
N PHE A 20 -7.66 -2.43 13.40
CA PHE A 20 -7.45 -2.22 14.83
C PHE A 20 -7.21 -3.56 15.53
N LEU A 21 -6.11 -3.60 16.30
CA LEU A 21 -5.73 -4.72 17.15
C LEU A 21 -5.88 -4.28 18.60
N ASP A 22 -6.62 -5.06 19.39
CA ASP A 22 -6.87 -4.77 20.81
C ASP A 22 -7.29 -3.31 21.07
N GLU A 23 -8.17 -2.80 20.20
CA GLU A 23 -8.72 -1.43 20.20
C GLU A 23 -7.75 -0.31 19.80
N GLN A 24 -6.51 -0.66 19.47
CA GLN A 24 -5.50 0.26 18.99
C GLN A 24 -5.40 0.22 17.47
N PHE A 25 -5.22 1.38 16.85
CA PHE A 25 -4.96 1.45 15.42
C PHE A 25 -3.58 0.87 15.13
N GLU A 26 -3.55 -0.14 14.27
CA GLU A 26 -2.32 -0.83 13.90
C GLU A 26 -1.80 -0.35 12.54
N MET A 27 -2.63 -0.50 11.49
CA MET A 27 -2.24 -0.13 10.13
C MET A 27 -3.44 0.07 9.22
N GLY A 28 -3.21 0.74 8.09
CA GLY A 28 -4.18 0.78 6.99
C GLY A 28 -3.86 -0.28 5.96
N ILE A 29 -4.85 -1.04 5.49
CA ILE A 29 -4.70 -2.12 4.49
C ILE A 29 -5.54 -1.87 3.22
N ASP A 30 -5.08 -2.37 2.09
CA ASP A 30 -5.77 -2.43 0.80
C ASP A 30 -6.90 -3.47 0.83
N ILE A 31 -7.95 -3.25 0.03
CA ILE A 31 -9.08 -4.19 -0.07
C ILE A 31 -8.63 -5.61 -0.46
N ASP A 32 -7.67 -5.73 -1.38
CA ASP A 32 -7.17 -7.04 -1.81
C ASP A 32 -6.29 -7.70 -0.74
N THR A 33 -5.64 -6.92 0.12
CA THR A 33 -4.95 -7.44 1.31
C THR A 33 -5.97 -8.03 2.29
N LEU A 34 -7.04 -7.29 2.58
CA LEU A 34 -8.11 -7.75 3.48
C LEU A 34 -8.74 -9.07 2.99
N VAL A 35 -9.03 -9.15 1.69
CA VAL A 35 -9.63 -10.34 1.07
C VAL A 35 -8.64 -11.51 1.06
N LYS A 36 -7.38 -11.28 0.67
CA LYS A 36 -6.38 -12.35 0.56
C LYS A 36 -6.14 -13.06 1.88
N PHE A 37 -6.01 -12.32 2.96
CA PHE A 37 -5.79 -12.88 4.30
C PHE A 37 -7.11 -13.17 5.05
N ASN A 38 -8.26 -12.94 4.40
CA ASN A 38 -9.60 -13.19 4.94
C ASN A 38 -9.79 -12.57 6.33
N LEU A 39 -9.30 -11.35 6.52
CA LEU A 39 -9.23 -10.69 7.82
C LEU A 39 -10.62 -10.38 8.36
N LYS A 40 -10.91 -10.85 9.58
CA LYS A 40 -12.23 -10.71 10.21
C LYS A 40 -12.10 -10.28 11.67
N LYS A 41 -13.08 -9.49 12.14
CA LYS A 41 -13.20 -9.17 13.56
C LYS A 41 -13.24 -10.45 14.38
N GLY A 42 -12.45 -10.49 15.45
CA GLY A 42 -12.34 -11.64 16.33
C GLY A 42 -11.15 -12.56 16.05
N GLN A 43 -10.52 -12.43 14.88
CA GLN A 43 -9.32 -13.19 14.53
C GLN A 43 -8.13 -12.77 15.39
N GLN A 44 -7.34 -13.75 15.82
CA GLN A 44 -6.06 -13.52 16.48
C GLN A 44 -4.95 -13.60 15.43
N LEU A 45 -3.97 -12.69 15.52
CA LEU A 45 -2.84 -12.64 14.61
C LEU A 45 -1.55 -12.82 15.41
N GLU A 46 -0.62 -13.60 14.87
CA GLU A 46 0.75 -13.68 15.36
C GLU A 46 1.63 -12.62 14.70
N ALA A 47 2.82 -12.42 15.25
CA ALA A 47 3.81 -11.52 14.66
C ALA A 47 4.20 -11.94 13.23
N ALA A 48 4.23 -13.26 12.96
CA ALA A 48 4.50 -13.79 11.63
C ALA A 48 3.39 -13.42 10.64
N ASP A 49 2.12 -13.61 11.00
CA ASP A 49 0.97 -13.23 10.17
C ASP A 49 1.01 -11.74 9.83
N MET A 50 1.25 -10.90 10.84
CA MET A 50 1.35 -9.45 10.67
C MET A 50 2.48 -9.04 9.73
N ALA A 51 3.64 -9.70 9.81
CA ALA A 51 4.75 -9.44 8.90
C ALA A 51 4.39 -9.78 7.44
N GLU A 52 3.68 -10.88 7.21
CA GLU A 52 3.22 -11.26 5.88
C GLU A 52 2.15 -10.31 5.32
N ILE A 53 1.19 -9.91 6.17
CA ILE A 53 0.14 -8.95 5.83
C ILE A 53 0.78 -7.61 5.43
N GLN A 54 1.70 -7.09 6.24
CA GLN A 54 2.40 -5.83 5.95
C GLN A 54 3.19 -5.90 4.65
N LYS A 55 3.93 -7.00 4.44
CA LYS A 55 4.71 -7.21 3.22
C LYS A 55 3.82 -7.22 1.98
N TYR A 56 2.70 -7.92 2.04
CA TYR A 56 1.75 -7.96 0.93
C TYR A 56 1.07 -6.61 0.71
N ASP A 57 0.69 -5.88 1.76
CA ASP A 57 0.08 -4.56 1.62
C ASP A 57 1.04 -3.56 0.95
N HIS A 58 2.31 -3.58 1.31
CA HIS A 58 3.32 -2.76 0.65
C HIS A 58 3.45 -3.09 -0.84
N TYR A 59 3.40 -4.37 -1.20
CA TYR A 59 3.35 -4.80 -2.60
C TYR A 59 2.10 -4.25 -3.31
N ARG A 60 0.92 -4.34 -2.68
CA ARG A 60 -0.35 -3.80 -3.21
C ARG A 60 -0.30 -2.29 -3.43
N ILE A 61 0.27 -1.54 -2.49
CA ILE A 61 0.48 -0.09 -2.64
C ILE A 61 1.36 0.21 -3.86
N GLY A 62 2.46 -0.53 -4.01
CA GLY A 62 3.36 -0.39 -5.16
C GLY A 62 2.64 -0.68 -6.48
N LEU A 63 1.87 -1.76 -6.53
CA LEU A 63 1.10 -2.17 -7.70
C LEU A 63 0.03 -1.12 -8.08
N ASN A 64 -0.76 -0.65 -7.12
CA ASN A 64 -1.79 0.37 -7.34
C ASN A 64 -1.17 1.68 -7.86
N LYS A 65 -0.02 2.09 -7.31
CA LYS A 65 0.74 3.25 -7.82
C LYS A 65 1.23 3.03 -9.25
N ALA A 66 1.71 1.83 -9.58
CA ALA A 66 2.14 1.49 -10.93
C ALA A 66 0.96 1.51 -11.92
N ILE A 67 -0.18 0.90 -11.56
CA ILE A 67 -1.40 0.92 -12.37
C ILE A 67 -1.88 2.34 -12.60
N GLN A 68 -1.96 3.16 -11.54
CA GLN A 68 -2.34 4.57 -11.66
C GLN A 68 -1.37 5.35 -12.55
N TYR A 69 -0.07 5.09 -12.42
CA TYR A 69 0.93 5.72 -13.27
C TYR A 69 0.74 5.35 -14.76
N LEU A 70 0.44 4.08 -15.03
CA LEU A 70 0.24 3.56 -16.39
C LEU A 70 -1.10 4.01 -17.00
N SER A 71 -2.15 4.18 -16.19
CA SER A 71 -3.49 4.55 -16.66
C SER A 71 -3.59 5.99 -17.16
N TYR A 72 -2.71 6.90 -16.73
CA TYR A 72 -2.83 8.33 -16.99
C TYR A 72 -2.62 8.77 -18.46
N LYS A 73 -1.99 7.98 -19.34
CA LYS A 73 -1.88 8.22 -20.80
C LYS A 73 -1.12 7.09 -21.49
N LYS A 74 -1.48 6.72 -22.75
CA LYS A 74 -0.58 5.94 -23.63
C LYS A 74 0.77 6.66 -23.70
N ARG A 75 1.83 6.03 -23.23
CA ARG A 75 3.20 6.55 -23.27
C ARG A 75 4.06 5.58 -24.04
N THR A 76 4.81 6.08 -25.01
CA THR A 76 5.93 5.33 -25.59
C THR A 76 7.06 5.25 -24.56
N GLU A 77 7.83 4.17 -24.55
CA GLU A 77 8.97 3.96 -23.63
C GLU A 77 9.89 5.20 -23.56
N LYS A 78 10.04 5.90 -24.68
CA LYS A 78 10.80 7.15 -24.84
C LYS A 78 10.39 8.23 -23.83
N LYS A 79 9.10 8.35 -23.50
CA LYS A 79 8.58 9.37 -22.57
C LYS A 79 8.87 9.01 -21.12
N LEU A 80 8.89 7.71 -20.80
CA LEU A 80 9.27 7.15 -19.50
C LEU A 80 10.77 7.36 -19.24
N TYR A 81 11.63 6.96 -20.19
CA TYR A 81 13.08 7.16 -20.11
C TYR A 81 13.47 8.63 -19.93
N ASN A 82 12.82 9.55 -20.68
CA ASN A 82 13.09 10.98 -20.57
C ASN A 82 12.73 11.57 -19.20
N ILE A 83 11.65 11.10 -18.55
CA ILE A 83 11.27 11.56 -17.21
C ILE A 83 12.27 11.06 -16.17
N TYR A 84 12.67 9.78 -16.24
CA TYR A 84 13.69 9.22 -15.34
C TYR A 84 15.03 9.92 -15.50
N LYS A 85 15.47 10.19 -16.74
CA LYS A 85 16.69 10.95 -17.02
C LYS A 85 16.60 12.35 -16.41
N LYS A 86 15.51 13.09 -16.66
CA LYS A 86 15.31 14.45 -16.13
C LYS A 86 15.33 14.52 -14.60
N LYS A 87 14.73 13.54 -13.90
CA LYS A 87 14.79 13.45 -12.42
C LYS A 87 16.22 13.20 -11.91
N ARG A 88 17.00 12.34 -12.58
CA ARG A 88 18.39 12.03 -12.21
C ARG A 88 19.35 13.22 -12.45
N TYR A 89 19.06 14.08 -13.41
CA TYR A 89 19.79 15.34 -13.62
C TYR A 89 19.44 16.40 -12.56
N GLN A 90 18.20 16.43 -12.06
CA GLN A 90 17.86 17.32 -10.94
C GLN A 90 18.56 16.90 -9.64
N SER A 91 18.66 15.60 -9.34
CA SER A 91 19.38 15.15 -8.13
C SER A 91 20.89 15.46 -8.18
N LYS A 92 21.50 15.47 -9.37
CA LYS A 92 22.92 15.87 -9.53
C LYS A 92 23.15 17.38 -9.42
N ARG A 93 22.11 18.21 -9.54
CA ARG A 93 22.24 19.68 -9.50
C ARG A 93 22.21 20.26 -8.07
N PHE A 94 21.84 19.45 -7.08
CA PHE A 94 21.83 19.80 -5.65
C PHE A 94 23.06 19.29 -4.87
N LEU A 95 24.10 18.80 -5.56
CA LEU A 95 25.37 18.33 -4.96
C LEU A 95 26.55 19.26 -5.31
N LYS A 96 26.31 20.57 -5.39
CA LYS A 96 27.37 21.59 -5.41
C LYS A 96 27.22 22.50 -4.21
#